data_AF-N2BL06-F1
#
_entry.id   AF-N2BL06-F1
#
_cell.length_a   1.000
_cell.length_b   1.000
_cell.length_c   1.000
_cell.angle_alpha   90.00
_cell.angle_beta   90.00
_cell.angle_gamma   90.00
#
_symmetry.space_group_name_H-M   'P 1'
#
loop_
_entity.id
_entity.type
_entity.pdbx_description
1 polymer ?
#
loop_
_entity_poly.entity_id
_entity_poly.type
_entity_poly.pdbx_seq_one_letter_code
_entity_poly.pdbx_strand_id
1 'polypeptide(L)'
;MTNFNQSLVLWDVSKVEDMKCMFYGAKKFNQPLDFWNVSSVEDMHSMFEKATSFNHSLESWCLKRYAYTSNMFDNSGYKHSYPKRS
;
A
#
# COMPACT_ATOMS: atom_id res chain seq x y z
N MET A 1 -4.57 17.39 -7.02
CA MET A 1 -5.66 16.59 -6.43
C MET A 1 -5.15 15.97 -5.13
N THR A 2 -5.54 16.45 -3.95
CA THR A 2 -4.99 15.97 -2.65
C THR A 2 -6.06 15.56 -1.63
N ASN A 3 -7.31 15.40 -2.07
CA ASN A 3 -8.47 15.18 -1.18
C ASN A 3 -9.06 13.76 -1.21
N PHE A 4 -8.48 12.82 -1.96
CA PHE A 4 -9.03 11.46 -2.02
C PHE A 4 -8.76 10.72 -0.70
N ASN A 5 -9.83 10.34 0.00
CA ASN A 5 -9.81 9.57 1.25
C ASN A 5 -11.10 8.72 1.38
N GLN A 6 -11.59 8.20 0.25
CA GLN A 6 -12.79 7.35 0.22
C GLN A 6 -12.39 5.89 0.45
N SER A 7 -13.29 5.10 1.04
CA SER A 7 -13.06 3.67 1.28
C SER A 7 -12.83 2.90 -0.02
N LEU A 8 -11.90 1.94 0.01
CA LEU A 8 -11.57 1.06 -1.11
C LEU A 8 -11.78 -0.42 -0.76
N VAL A 9 -12.56 -0.72 0.27
CA VAL A 9 -12.78 -2.08 0.75
C VAL A 9 -13.38 -3.02 -0.30
N LEU A 10 -14.13 -2.47 -1.26
CA LEU A 10 -14.79 -3.24 -2.33
C LEU A 10 -13.91 -3.47 -3.56
N TRP A 11 -12.67 -2.96 -3.57
CA TRP A 11 -11.78 -3.12 -4.71
C TRP A 11 -11.17 -4.52 -4.70
N ASP A 12 -11.44 -5.30 -5.76
CA ASP A 12 -10.73 -6.55 -6.02
C ASP A 12 -9.41 -6.25 -6.74
N VAL A 13 -8.31 -6.46 -6.01
CA VAL A 13 -6.94 -6.29 -6.52
C VAL A 13 -6.20 -7.61 -6.63
N SER A 14 -6.90 -8.75 -6.49
CA SER A 14 -6.30 -10.09 -6.41
C SER A 14 -5.48 -10.50 -7.65
N LYS A 15 -5.70 -9.85 -8.78
CA LYS A 15 -5.00 -10.09 -10.06
C LYS A 15 -4.09 -8.94 -10.47
N VAL A 16 -3.93 -7.92 -9.64
CA VAL A 16 -3.07 -6.77 -9.97
C VAL A 16 -1.62 -7.17 -9.73
N GLU A 17 -0.77 -6.90 -10.72
CA GLU A 17 0.68 -7.19 -10.67
C GLU A 17 1.50 -5.93 -10.41
N ASP A 18 1.03 -4.75 -10.80
CA ASP A 18 1.71 -3.46 -10.65
C ASP A 18 0.85 -2.48 -9.83
N MET A 19 1.35 -2.10 -8.66
CA MET A 19 0.76 -1.10 -7.75
C MET A 19 1.74 0.05 -7.45
N LYS A 20 2.77 0.25 -8.27
CA LYS A 20 3.78 1.28 -8.02
C LYS A 20 3.14 2.67 -7.96
N CYS A 21 3.58 3.47 -7.00
CA CYS A 21 3.15 4.85 -6.78
C CYS A 21 1.62 5.06 -6.60
N MET A 22 0.83 4.01 -6.34
CA MET A 22 -0.65 4.11 -6.32
C MET A 22 -1.20 5.16 -5.35
N PHE A 23 -0.56 5.32 -4.20
CA PHE A 23 -0.89 6.31 -3.17
C PHE A 23 0.25 7.33 -2.95
N TYR A 24 1.12 7.50 -3.94
CA TYR A 24 2.22 8.45 -3.88
C TYR A 24 1.72 9.87 -3.58
N GLY A 25 2.20 10.46 -2.49
CA GLY A 25 1.81 11.82 -2.09
C GLY A 25 0.32 11.97 -1.72
N ALA A 26 -0.40 10.87 -1.49
CA ALA A 26 -1.80 10.88 -1.05
C ALA A 26 -1.90 11.30 0.43
N LYS A 27 -1.50 12.55 0.74
CA LYS A 27 -1.27 13.06 2.10
C LYS A 27 -2.46 12.90 3.04
N LYS A 28 -3.69 12.86 2.53
CA LYS A 28 -4.92 12.73 3.32
C LYS A 28 -5.49 11.30 3.37
N PHE A 29 -4.95 10.38 2.58
CA PHE A 29 -5.47 9.02 2.52
C PHE A 29 -5.09 8.27 3.80
N ASN A 30 -6.09 7.76 4.51
CA ASN A 30 -5.92 6.95 5.72
C ASN A 30 -7.13 6.01 5.88
N GLN A 31 -7.40 5.20 4.85
CA GLN A 31 -8.42 4.15 4.89
C GLN A 31 -7.77 2.78 5.10
N PRO A 32 -8.48 1.82 5.70
CA PRO A 32 -8.00 0.46 5.83
C PRO A 32 -7.82 -0.19 4.44
N LEU A 33 -6.73 -0.94 4.28
CA LEU A 33 -6.37 -1.69 3.07
C LEU A 33 -6.00 -3.15 3.37
N ASP A 34 -6.14 -3.58 4.63
CA ASP A 34 -5.83 -4.92 5.12
C ASP A 34 -6.74 -6.02 4.50
N PHE A 35 -7.84 -5.64 3.88
CA PHE A 35 -8.72 -6.55 3.14
C PHE A 35 -8.21 -6.92 1.74
N TRP A 36 -7.22 -6.19 1.22
CA TRP A 36 -6.70 -6.44 -0.12
C TRP A 36 -5.85 -7.70 -0.19
N ASN A 37 -6.17 -8.57 -1.16
CA ASN A 37 -5.29 -9.67 -1.53
C ASN A 37 -4.20 -9.16 -2.50
N VAL A 38 -3.00 -8.91 -1.96
CA VAL A 38 -1.84 -8.42 -2.72
C VAL A 38 -0.85 -9.52 -3.12
N SER A 39 -1.23 -10.80 -2.98
CA SER A 39 -0.32 -11.95 -3.24
C SER A 39 0.18 -12.07 -4.68
N SER A 40 -0.51 -11.43 -5.64
CA SER A 40 -0.11 -11.41 -7.05
C SER A 40 0.83 -10.26 -7.41
N VAL A 41 0.94 -9.23 -6.55
CA VAL A 41 1.65 -7.98 -6.85
C VAL A 41 3.16 -8.20 -6.89
N GLU A 42 3.79 -7.69 -7.94
CA GLU A 42 5.23 -7.76 -8.19
C GLU A 42 5.92 -6.43 -7.97
N ASP A 43 5.25 -5.30 -8.22
CA ASP A 43 5.81 -3.96 -8.04
C ASP A 43 4.94 -3.09 -7.13
N MET A 44 5.50 -2.67 -6.00
CA MET A 44 4.94 -1.74 -5.03
C MET A 44 5.88 -0.57 -4.75
N HIS A 45 6.80 -0.28 -5.68
CA HIS A 45 7.74 0.83 -5.57
C HIS A 45 7.02 2.13 -5.23
N SER A 46 7.48 2.80 -4.18
CA SER A 46 6.96 4.11 -3.73
C SER A 46 5.44 4.18 -3.56
N MET A 47 4.77 3.04 -3.32
CA MET A 47 3.30 2.96 -3.29
C MET A 47 2.66 3.96 -2.33
N PHE A 48 3.24 4.15 -1.13
CA PHE A 48 2.80 5.10 -0.11
C PHE A 48 3.84 6.17 0.19
N GLU A 49 4.82 6.39 -0.70
CA GLU A 49 5.83 7.44 -0.48
C GLU A 49 5.12 8.79 -0.30
N LYS A 50 5.48 9.55 0.74
CA LYS A 50 4.87 10.85 1.11
C LYS A 50 3.36 10.78 1.46
N ALA A 51 2.78 9.60 1.70
CA ALA A 51 1.42 9.46 2.23
C ALA A 51 1.41 9.71 3.75
N THR A 52 1.55 10.97 4.14
CA THR A 52 1.85 11.37 5.53
C THR A 52 0.77 11.03 6.56
N SER A 53 -0.50 10.87 6.15
CA SER A 53 -1.58 10.48 7.07
C SER A 53 -1.82 8.98 7.12
N PHE A 54 -1.26 8.18 6.22
CA PHE A 54 -1.53 6.75 6.16
C PHE A 54 -0.82 6.02 7.30
N ASN A 55 -1.58 5.45 8.24
CA ASN A 55 -1.05 4.69 9.37
C ASN A 55 -1.95 3.50 9.77
N HIS A 56 -2.67 2.92 8.81
CA HIS A 56 -3.37 1.66 9.02
C HIS A 56 -2.41 0.47 8.89
N SER A 57 -2.60 -0.54 9.74
CA SER A 57 -1.80 -1.77 9.69
C SER A 57 -2.04 -2.54 8.38
N LEU A 58 -0.98 -3.16 7.87
CA LEU A 58 -1.00 -4.02 6.67
C LEU A 58 -0.54 -5.44 7.01
N GLU A 59 -0.72 -5.90 8.25
CA GLU A 59 -0.24 -7.21 8.73
C GLU A 59 -0.83 -8.42 8.00
N SER A 60 -2.00 -8.26 7.37
CA SER A 60 -2.65 -9.29 6.55
C SER A 60 -1.99 -9.46 5.18
N TRP A 61 -1.20 -8.48 4.72
CA TRP A 61 -0.55 -8.54 3.42
C TRP A 61 0.57 -9.58 3.41
N CYS A 62 0.55 -10.45 2.42
CA CYS A 62 1.61 -11.38 2.10
C CYS A 62 2.10 -11.10 0.68
N LEU A 63 3.30 -10.54 0.57
CA LEU A 63 3.91 -10.18 -0.70
C LEU A 63 4.66 -11.36 -1.30
N LYS A 64 4.82 -11.36 -2.63
CA LYS A 64 5.80 -12.25 -3.28
C LYS A 64 7.19 -12.02 -2.67
N ARG A 65 7.96 -13.10 -2.53
CA ARG A 65 9.36 -13.05 -2.05
C ARG A 65 10.19 -11.99 -2.77
N TYR A 66 9.97 -11.88 -4.09
CA TYR A 66 10.68 -10.99 -5.01
C TYR A 66 9.91 -9.69 -5.32
N ALA A 67 8.81 -9.39 -4.63
CA ALA A 67 8.08 -8.14 -4.83
C ALA A 67 8.99 -6.92 -4.58
N TYR A 68 8.99 -5.98 -5.50
CA TYR A 68 9.78 -4.76 -5.45
C TYR A 68 9.08 -3.71 -4.57
N THR A 69 9.69 -3.36 -3.44
CA THR A 69 9.07 -2.49 -2.42
C THR A 69 9.99 -1.33 -2.00
N SER A 70 10.92 -0.92 -2.86
CA SER A 70 11.80 0.21 -2.54
C SER A 70 10.98 1.47 -2.33
N ASN A 71 11.36 2.24 -1.31
CA ASN A 71 10.75 3.49 -0.89
C ASN A 71 9.23 3.41 -0.60
N MET A 72 8.68 2.21 -0.44
CA MET A 72 7.22 1.98 -0.35
C MET A 72 6.55 2.86 0.71
N PHE A 73 7.23 3.11 1.83
CA PHE A 73 6.74 3.91 2.95
C PHE A 73 7.61 5.14 3.26
N ASP A 74 8.53 5.52 2.37
CA ASP A 74 9.44 6.64 2.63
C ASP A 74 8.67 7.95 2.81
N ASN A 75 9.01 8.72 3.83
CA ASN A 75 8.32 9.95 4.21
C ASN A 75 6.79 9.78 4.41
N SER A 76 6.31 8.57 4.68
CA SER A 76 4.90 8.28 4.97
C SER A 76 4.58 8.36 6.46
N GLY A 77 3.29 8.26 6.81
CA GLY A 77 2.84 8.15 8.20
C GLY A 77 2.95 6.74 8.80
N TYR A 78 3.39 5.74 8.02
CA TYR A 78 3.32 4.33 8.38
C TYR A 78 4.34 3.97 9.48
N LYS A 79 3.85 3.43 10.60
CA LYS A 79 4.67 3.10 11.78
C LYS A 79 4.57 1.62 12.20
N HIS A 80 3.98 0.78 11.36
CA HIS A 80 3.80 -0.65 11.64
C HIS A 80 4.93 -1.48 11.06
N SER A 81 4.94 -2.77 11.37
CA SER A 81 5.86 -3.72 10.75
C SER A 81 5.61 -3.82 9.24
N TYR A 82 6.67 -4.15 8.48
CA TYR A 82 6.55 -4.38 7.05
C TYR A 82 5.68 -5.62 6.76
N PRO A 83 4.91 -5.62 5.65
CA PRO A 83 4.19 -6.81 5.20
C PRO A 83 5.08 -8.05 5.10
N LYS A 84 4.50 -9.21 5.41
CA LYS A 84 5.20 -10.50 5.32
C LYS A 84 5.49 -10.85 3.86
N ARG A 85 6.45 -11.75 3.66
CA ARG A 85 6.79 -12.30 2.35
C ARG A 85 6.58 -13.81 2.35
N SER A 86 6.00 -14.33 1.27
CA SER A 86 5.87 -15.77 0.97
C SER A 86 7.21 -16.40 0.60
#